data_AF-A0A2E5H536-F1
#
_entry.id   AF-A0A2E5H536-F1
#
_cell.length_a   1.000
_cell.length_b   1.000
_cell.length_c   1.000
_cell.angle_alpha   90.00
_cell.angle_beta   90.00
_cell.angle_gamma   90.00
#
_symmetry.space_group_name_H-M   'P 1'
#
loop_
_entity.id
_entity.type
_entity.pdbx_description
1 polymer ?
#
loop_
_entity_poly.entity_id
_entity_poly.type
_entity_poly.pdbx_seq_one_letter_code
_entity_poly.pdbx_strand_id
1 'polypeptide(L)'
;MSQAWTLAAEDEEAIPALQQAARLSEEGELDLRLGNAYLNIGNHDECAKAINNGIKKGGIKSPDNAQISLGMCLYNLKEYKKAISAFNKASKTSRSRRISNQWIRVIESDIERERQIKLAEAAAQKQLKDLEKRRRQTGRI
;
A
#
# COMPACT_ATOMS: atom_id res chain seq x y z
N MET A 1 14.28 24.40 0.02
CA MET A 1 13.07 23.66 0.40
C MET A 1 12.42 23.19 -0.88
N SER A 2 12.31 21.87 -1.07
CA SER A 2 12.06 21.23 -2.37
C SER A 2 10.59 21.30 -2.79
N GLN A 3 10.35 21.36 -4.10
CA GLN A 3 9.01 21.39 -4.74
C GLN A 3 8.04 20.31 -4.22
N ALA A 4 8.56 19.17 -3.77
CA ALA A 4 7.77 18.09 -3.18
C ALA A 4 7.06 18.50 -1.87
N TRP A 5 7.68 19.35 -1.04
CA TRP A 5 7.04 19.86 0.18
C TRP A 5 5.91 20.83 -0.13
N THR A 6 6.10 21.68 -1.13
CA THR A 6 5.05 22.62 -1.57
C THR A 6 3.85 21.88 -2.12
N LEU A 7 4.07 20.87 -2.97
CA LEU A 7 2.98 20.05 -3.51
C LEU A 7 2.20 19.31 -2.42
N ALA A 8 2.89 18.72 -1.45
CA ALA A 8 2.24 18.05 -0.33
C ALA A 8 1.41 19.02 0.54
N ALA A 9 1.89 20.25 0.75
CA ALA A 9 1.15 21.27 1.48
C ALA A 9 -0.10 21.72 0.70
N GLU A 10 0.01 21.90 -0.61
CA GLU A 10 -1.12 22.21 -1.49
C GLU A 10 -2.17 21.08 -1.49
N ASP A 11 -1.73 19.81 -1.49
CA ASP A 11 -2.62 18.65 -1.38
C ASP A 11 -3.35 18.63 -0.01
N GLU A 12 -2.63 18.94 1.07
CA GLU A 12 -3.21 19.00 2.42
C GLU A 12 -4.29 20.08 2.52
N GLU A 13 -4.04 21.27 1.96
CA GLU A 13 -5.02 22.36 1.90
C GLU A 13 -6.23 22.02 1.00
N ALA A 14 -6.03 21.22 -0.06
CA ALA A 14 -7.09 20.85 -0.99
C ALA A 14 -8.04 19.77 -0.45
N ILE A 15 -7.59 18.94 0.51
CA ILE A 15 -8.36 17.79 1.03
C ILE A 15 -9.76 18.17 1.52
N PRO A 16 -9.98 19.21 2.36
CA PRO A 16 -11.32 19.57 2.83
C PRO A 16 -12.29 19.90 1.69
N ALA A 17 -11.82 20.62 0.66
CA ALA A 17 -12.62 20.96 -0.52
C ALA A 17 -12.92 19.70 -1.36
N LEU A 18 -11.91 18.86 -1.59
CA LEU A 18 -12.06 17.59 -2.31
C LEU A 18 -13.02 16.63 -1.59
N GLN A 19 -13.00 16.58 -0.26
CA GLN A 19 -13.94 15.80 0.53
C GLN A 19 -15.39 16.26 0.33
N GLN A 20 -15.65 17.57 0.35
CA GLN A 20 -17.00 18.10 0.08
C GLN A 20 -17.43 17.79 -1.35
N ALA A 21 -16.56 18.04 -2.33
CA ALA A 21 -16.84 17.77 -3.74
C ALA A 21 -17.12 16.28 -3.99
N ALA A 22 -16.29 15.39 -3.43
CA ALA A 22 -16.49 13.95 -3.54
C ALA A 22 -17.82 13.50 -2.91
N ARG A 23 -18.24 14.08 -1.78
CA ARG A 23 -19.55 13.77 -1.18
C ARG A 23 -20.74 14.16 -2.05
N LEU A 24 -20.65 15.29 -2.76
CA LEU A 24 -21.71 15.80 -3.62
C LEU A 24 -21.72 15.13 -5.01
N SER A 25 -20.63 14.48 -5.39
CA SER A 25 -20.47 13.83 -6.69
C SER A 25 -21.07 12.43 -6.71
N GLU A 26 -21.85 12.17 -7.75
CA GLU A 26 -22.33 10.82 -8.09
C GLU A 26 -21.23 9.99 -8.79
N GLU A 27 -20.27 10.65 -9.44
CA GLU A 27 -19.12 10.01 -10.09
C GLU A 27 -17.92 9.91 -9.15
N GLY A 28 -17.12 8.87 -9.35
CA GLY A 28 -15.93 8.57 -8.53
C GLY A 28 -14.67 9.33 -8.89
N GLU A 29 -14.69 10.23 -9.89
CA GLU A 29 -13.50 10.98 -10.29
C GLU A 29 -12.99 11.91 -9.17
N LEU A 30 -13.90 12.53 -8.43
CA LEU A 30 -13.55 13.38 -7.28
C LEU A 30 -13.04 12.57 -6.08
N ASP A 31 -13.60 11.37 -5.86
CA ASP A 31 -13.07 10.41 -4.87
C ASP A 31 -11.66 9.92 -5.23
N LEU A 32 -11.37 9.70 -6.52
CA LEU A 32 -10.02 9.35 -6.98
C LEU A 32 -9.02 10.48 -6.73
N ARG A 33 -9.41 11.73 -7.04
CA ARG A 33 -8.57 12.92 -6.75
C ARG A 33 -8.29 13.06 -5.26
N LEU A 34 -9.33 12.93 -4.43
CA LEU A 34 -9.20 12.92 -2.98
C LEU A 34 -8.25 11.83 -2.50
N GLY A 35 -8.38 10.62 -3.03
CA GLY A 35 -7.50 9.50 -2.72
C GLY A 35 -6.04 9.75 -3.09
N ASN A 36 -5.78 10.36 -4.24
CA ASN A 36 -4.42 10.71 -4.65
C ASN A 36 -3.82 11.82 -3.77
N ALA A 37 -4.61 12.82 -3.36
CA ALA A 37 -4.16 13.84 -2.41
C ALA A 37 -3.73 13.20 -1.07
N TYR A 38 -4.54 12.26 -0.56
CA TYR A 38 -4.17 11.47 0.62
C TYR A 38 -2.91 10.63 0.43
N LEU A 39 -2.72 10.03 -0.75
CA LEU A 39 -1.49 9.29 -1.07
C LEU A 39 -0.25 10.19 -1.02
N ASN A 40 -0.34 11.41 -1.58
CA ASN A 40 0.77 12.36 -1.62
C ASN A 40 1.22 12.82 -0.23
N ILE A 41 0.28 12.97 0.71
CA ILE A 41 0.60 13.34 2.10
C ILE A 41 0.88 12.13 3.02
N GLY A 42 0.91 10.91 2.46
CA GLY A 42 1.20 9.69 3.22
C GLY A 42 0.03 9.15 4.07
N ASN A 43 -1.18 9.67 3.91
CA ASN A 43 -2.36 9.15 4.59
C ASN A 43 -2.96 7.96 3.82
N HIS A 44 -2.30 6.81 3.92
CA HIS A 44 -2.60 5.65 3.08
C HIS A 44 -3.95 4.99 3.41
N ASP A 45 -4.41 5.05 4.66
CA ASP A 45 -5.73 4.54 5.08
C ASP A 45 -6.86 5.32 4.40
N GLU A 46 -6.82 6.64 4.49
CA GLU A 46 -7.83 7.49 3.85
C GLU A 46 -7.73 7.47 2.32
N CYS A 47 -6.51 7.34 1.78
CA CYS A 47 -6.33 7.08 0.36
C CYS A 47 -7.11 5.83 -0.08
N ALA A 48 -6.87 4.68 0.56
CA ALA A 48 -7.50 3.43 0.15
C ALA A 48 -9.02 3.49 0.27
N LYS A 49 -9.55 4.18 1.29
CA LYS A 49 -11.00 4.40 1.46
C LYS A 49 -11.58 5.25 0.33
N ALA A 50 -10.99 6.42 0.07
CA ALA A 50 -11.46 7.35 -0.96
C ALA A 50 -11.44 6.68 -2.35
N ILE A 51 -10.34 6.05 -2.74
CA ILE A 51 -10.24 5.39 -4.05
C ILE A 51 -11.24 4.24 -4.19
N ASN A 52 -11.44 3.44 -3.14
CA ASN A 52 -12.46 2.38 -3.18
C ASN A 52 -13.87 2.95 -3.32
N ASN A 53 -14.19 4.08 -2.68
CA ASN A 53 -15.48 4.75 -2.86
C ASN A 53 -15.64 5.23 -4.30
N GLY A 54 -14.61 5.85 -4.88
CA GLY A 54 -14.63 6.27 -6.28
C GLY A 54 -14.84 5.10 -7.25
N ILE A 55 -14.12 3.98 -7.04
CA ILE A 55 -14.29 2.78 -7.86
C ILE A 55 -15.73 2.23 -7.75
N LYS A 56 -16.34 2.27 -6.55
CA LYS A 56 -17.72 1.82 -6.34
C LYS A 56 -18.75 2.71 -7.05
N LYS A 57 -18.54 4.03 -7.02
CA LYS A 57 -19.40 4.99 -7.71
C LYS A 57 -19.33 4.87 -9.24
N GLY A 58 -18.18 4.44 -9.77
CA GLY A 58 -17.96 4.41 -11.22
C GLY A 58 -17.71 5.81 -11.77
N GLY A 59 -17.89 6.01 -13.08
CA GLY A 59 -17.65 7.32 -13.73
C GLY A 59 -16.19 7.78 -13.78
N ILE A 60 -15.24 6.97 -13.30
CA ILE A 60 -13.81 7.29 -13.37
C ILE A 60 -13.33 7.18 -14.82
N LYS A 61 -12.70 8.24 -15.33
CA LYS A 61 -12.23 8.28 -16.73
C LYS A 61 -11.11 7.29 -17.02
N SER A 62 -10.27 7.00 -16.03
CA SER A 62 -9.17 6.03 -16.12
C SER A 62 -9.24 5.01 -14.97
N PRO A 63 -10.10 3.97 -15.08
CA PRO A 63 -10.27 2.98 -14.02
C PRO A 63 -8.98 2.20 -13.70
N ASP A 64 -8.09 2.03 -14.69
CA ASP A 64 -6.79 1.41 -14.50
C ASP A 64 -5.86 2.26 -13.61
N ASN A 65 -5.87 3.58 -13.78
CA ASN A 65 -5.13 4.49 -12.91
C ASN A 65 -5.67 4.45 -11.47
N ALA A 66 -6.99 4.38 -11.28
CA ALA A 66 -7.58 4.22 -9.96
C ALA A 66 -7.10 2.92 -9.27
N GLN A 67 -7.02 1.82 -10.02
CA GLN A 67 -6.48 0.56 -9.50
C GLN A 67 -4.98 0.65 -9.17
N ILE A 68 -4.19 1.39 -9.96
CA ILE A 68 -2.77 1.66 -9.65
C ILE A 68 -2.64 2.42 -8.33
N SER A 69 -3.36 3.54 -8.19
CA SER A 69 -3.32 4.36 -6.96
C SER A 69 -3.80 3.56 -5.74
N LEU A 70 -4.86 2.75 -5.90
CA LEU A 70 -5.30 1.84 -4.84
C LEU A 70 -4.21 0.84 -4.46
N GLY A 71 -3.54 0.24 -5.45
CA GLY A 71 -2.44 -0.68 -5.24
C GLY A 71 -1.28 -0.05 -4.46
N MET A 72 -0.93 1.20 -4.77
CA MET A 72 0.10 1.96 -4.05
C MET A 72 -0.29 2.23 -2.60
N CYS A 73 -1.54 2.62 -2.34
CA CYS A 73 -2.00 2.86 -0.96
C CYS A 73 -2.01 1.57 -0.13
N LEU A 74 -2.50 0.48 -0.71
CA LEU A 74 -2.48 -0.84 -0.06
C LEU A 74 -1.06 -1.37 0.17
N TYR A 75 -0.13 -1.10 -0.76
CA TYR A 75 1.27 -1.46 -0.59
C TYR A 75 1.89 -0.77 0.63
N ASN A 76 1.68 0.55 0.78
CA ASN A 76 2.19 1.30 1.93
C ASN A 76 1.56 0.85 3.26
N LEU A 77 0.31 0.36 3.23
CA LEU A 77 -0.33 -0.30 4.38
C LEU A 77 0.16 -1.73 4.64
N LYS A 78 1.13 -2.24 3.86
CA LYS A 78 1.62 -3.62 3.88
C LYS A 78 0.53 -4.67 3.61
N GLU A 79 -0.56 -4.26 2.98
CA GLU A 79 -1.68 -5.10 2.57
C GLU A 79 -1.36 -5.77 1.22
N TYR A 80 -0.23 -6.49 1.16
CA TYR A 80 0.41 -6.95 -0.06
C TYR A 80 -0.49 -7.78 -0.98
N LYS A 81 -1.31 -8.68 -0.43
CA LYS A 81 -2.26 -9.48 -1.22
C LYS A 81 -3.30 -8.61 -1.91
N LYS A 82 -3.82 -7.60 -1.22
CA LYS A 82 -4.82 -6.67 -1.77
C LYS A 82 -4.16 -5.75 -2.82
N ALA A 83 -2.94 -5.27 -2.54
CA ALA A 83 -2.15 -4.47 -3.47
C ALA A 83 -1.90 -5.21 -4.80
N ILE A 84 -1.43 -6.47 -4.74
CA ILE A 84 -1.25 -7.32 -5.93
C ILE A 84 -2.57 -7.49 -6.69
N SER A 85 -3.70 -7.66 -5.99
CA SER A 85 -5.01 -7.77 -6.65
C SER A 85 -5.36 -6.49 -7.43
N ALA A 86 -5.12 -5.31 -6.85
CA ALA A 86 -5.35 -4.03 -7.52
C ALA A 86 -4.45 -3.85 -8.75
N PHE A 87 -3.13 -4.12 -8.61
CA PHE A 87 -2.21 -4.08 -9.74
C PHE A 87 -2.57 -5.09 -10.85
N ASN A 88 -3.05 -6.29 -10.49
CA ASN A 88 -3.54 -7.26 -11.47
C ASN A 88 -4.79 -6.78 -12.22
N LYS A 89 -5.66 -6.00 -11.58
CA LYS A 89 -6.80 -5.37 -12.28
C LYS A 89 -6.31 -4.30 -13.25
N ALA A 90 -5.36 -3.46 -12.84
CA ALA A 90 -4.76 -2.45 -13.69
C ALA A 90 -3.96 -3.04 -14.88
N SER A 91 -3.29 -4.18 -14.68
CA SER A 91 -2.41 -4.80 -15.69
C SER A 91 -3.14 -5.36 -16.91
N LYS A 92 -4.47 -5.53 -16.80
CA LYS A 92 -5.34 -5.87 -17.93
C LYS A 92 -5.31 -4.80 -19.02
N THR A 93 -5.13 -3.53 -18.64
CA THR A 93 -5.00 -2.41 -19.58
C THR A 93 -3.56 -2.30 -20.08
N SER A 94 -3.37 -2.28 -21.40
CA SER A 94 -2.05 -2.31 -22.05
C SER A 94 -1.09 -1.25 -21.52
N ARG A 95 -1.53 0.02 -21.45
CA ARG A 95 -0.72 1.15 -20.95
C ARG A 95 -0.26 0.98 -19.49
N SER A 96 -1.04 0.26 -18.68
CA SER A 96 -0.83 0.11 -17.23
C SER A 96 -0.15 -1.21 -16.86
N ARG A 97 0.00 -2.14 -17.82
CA ARG A 97 0.61 -3.46 -17.59
C ARG A 97 2.04 -3.40 -17.08
N ARG A 98 2.88 -2.57 -17.70
CA ARG A 98 4.31 -2.50 -17.35
C ARG A 98 4.51 -2.05 -15.90
N ILE A 99 3.89 -0.94 -15.53
CA ILE A 99 4.01 -0.38 -14.17
C ILE A 99 3.40 -1.31 -13.12
N SER A 100 2.24 -1.91 -13.41
CA SER A 100 1.59 -2.85 -12.51
C SER A 100 2.45 -4.09 -12.24
N ASN A 101 3.04 -4.68 -13.29
CA ASN A 101 3.90 -5.85 -13.15
C ASN A 101 5.24 -5.52 -12.46
N GLN A 102 5.67 -4.25 -12.49
CA GLN A 102 6.84 -3.81 -11.72
C GLN A 102 6.51 -3.75 -10.23
N TRP A 103 5.37 -3.17 -9.86
CA TRP A 103 4.90 -3.14 -8.48
C TRP A 103 4.68 -4.54 -7.90
N ILE A 104 4.07 -5.45 -8.66
CA ILE A 104 3.88 -6.84 -8.23
C ILE A 104 5.22 -7.48 -7.88
N ARG A 105 6.25 -7.31 -8.71
CA ARG A 105 7.60 -7.84 -8.45
C ARG A 105 8.25 -7.24 -7.19
N VAL A 106 8.06 -5.95 -6.95
CA VAL A 106 8.53 -5.30 -5.71
C VAL A 106 7.87 -5.95 -4.50
N ILE A 107 6.55 -6.13 -4.55
CA ILE A 107 5.80 -6.75 -3.45
C ILE A 107 6.23 -8.20 -3.22
N GLU A 108 6.41 -8.98 -4.27
CA GLU A 108 6.88 -10.36 -4.18
C GLU A 108 8.26 -10.44 -3.52
N SER A 109 9.18 -9.53 -3.88
CA SER A 109 10.48 -9.42 -3.24
C SER A 109 10.39 -9.06 -1.75
N ASP A 110 9.48 -8.16 -1.38
CA ASP A 110 9.23 -7.79 0.00
C ASP A 110 8.68 -8.94 0.84
N ILE A 111 7.68 -9.67 0.31
CA ILE A 111 7.12 -10.86 0.96
C ILE A 111 8.21 -11.90 1.22
N GLU A 112 9.05 -12.17 0.21
CA GLU A 112 10.12 -13.16 0.36
C GLU A 112 11.17 -12.69 1.37
N ARG A 113 11.55 -11.41 1.35
CA ARG A 113 12.45 -10.83 2.35
C ARG A 113 11.89 -10.99 3.77
N GLU A 114 10.62 -10.66 3.99
CA GLU A 114 9.97 -10.83 5.30
C GLU A 114 9.91 -12.30 5.73
N ARG A 115 9.69 -13.22 4.80
CA ARG A 115 9.71 -14.66 5.07
C ARG A 115 11.09 -15.12 5.54
N GLN A 116 12.15 -14.70 4.85
CA GLN A 116 13.52 -15.08 5.21
C GLN A 116 13.92 -14.52 6.59
N ILE A 117 13.54 -13.28 6.89
CA ILE A 117 13.77 -12.68 8.22
C ILE A 117 13.09 -13.52 9.31
N LYS A 118 11.81 -13.88 9.13
CA LYS A 118 11.07 -14.71 10.11
C LYS A 118 11.70 -16.08 10.31
N LEU A 119 12.18 -16.72 9.24
CA LEU A 119 12.86 -18.02 9.33
C LEU A 119 14.18 -17.91 10.10
N ALA A 120 14.97 -16.86 9.84
CA ALA A 120 16.22 -16.60 10.54
C ALA A 120 15.98 -16.32 12.04
N GLU A 121 14.98 -15.50 12.39
CA GLU A 121 14.59 -15.22 13.77
C GLU A 121 14.16 -16.49 14.50
N ALA A 122 13.33 -17.33 13.87
CA ALA A 122 12.88 -18.58 14.45
C ALA A 122 14.05 -19.57 14.69
N ALA A 123 14.99 -19.64 13.74
CA ALA A 123 16.20 -20.45 13.89
C ALA A 123 17.08 -19.96 15.06
N ALA A 124 17.32 -18.65 15.15
CA ALA A 124 18.08 -18.04 16.23
C ALA A 124 17.44 -18.27 17.61
N GLN A 125 16.11 -18.08 17.71
CA GLN A 125 15.36 -18.35 18.94
C GLN A 125 15.45 -19.83 19.36
N LYS A 126 15.38 -20.75 18.40
CA LYS A 126 15.53 -22.19 18.68
C LYS A 126 16.92 -22.50 19.22
N GLN A 127 17.97 -21.98 18.57
CA GLN A 127 19.35 -22.15 19.01
C GLN A 127 19.56 -21.61 20.42
N LEU A 128 19.04 -20.42 20.73
CA LEU A 128 19.13 -19.83 22.07
C LEU A 128 18.48 -20.73 23.14
N LYS A 129 17.25 -21.21 22.87
CA LYS A 129 16.54 -22.12 23.79
C LYS A 129 17.29 -23.43 24.01
N ASP A 130 17.90 -23.98 22.96
CA ASP A 130 18.68 -25.21 23.07
C ASP A 130 19.97 -24.99 23.87
N LEU A 131 20.64 -23.84 23.68
CA LEU A 131 21.81 -23.45 24.49
C LEU A 131 21.44 -23.26 25.97
N GLU A 132 20.31 -22.60 26.26
CA GLU A 132 19.81 -22.42 27.63
C GLU A 132 19.50 -23.76 28.30
N LYS A 133 18.82 -24.68 27.59
CA LYS A 133 18.54 -26.03 28.10
C LYS A 133 19.83 -26.78 28.43
N ARG A 134 20.82 -26.74 27.54
CA ARG A 134 22.14 -27.36 27.78
C ARG A 134 22.82 -26.75 29.00
N ARG A 135 22.86 -25.42 29.12
CA ARG A 135 23.42 -24.72 30.29
C ARG A 135 22.74 -25.12 31.60
N ARG A 136 21.41 -25.23 31.61
CA ARG A 136 20.63 -25.67 32.78
C ARG A 136 20.88 -27.13 33.17
N GLN A 137 21.20 -27.99 32.20
CA GLN A 137 21.54 -29.38 32.45
C GLN A 137 22.97 -29.52 32.99
N THR A 138 23.94 -28.76 32.46
CA THR A 138 25.33 -28.79 32.91
C THR A 138 25.53 -28.13 34.27
N GLY A 139 24.77 -27.08 34.62
CA GLY A 139 24.87 -26.38 35.92
C GLY A 139 24.12 -27.03 37.09
N ARG A 140 23.62 -28.26 36.93
CA ARG A 140 22.92 -29.05 37.97
C ARG A 140 23.79 -30.16 38.58
N ILE A 141 25.07 -30.21 38.21
CA ILE A 141 26.12 -31.09 38.75
C ILE A 141 27.01 -30.23 39.63
#